data_AF-F3GME7-F1
#
_entry.id   AF-F3GME7-F1
#
_cell.length_a   1.000
_cell.length_b   1.000
_cell.length_c   1.000
_cell.angle_alpha   90.00
_cell.angle_beta   90.00
_cell.angle_gamma   90.00
#
_symmetry.space_group_name_H-M   'P 1'
#
loop_
_entity.id
_entity.type
_entity.pdbx_description
1 polymer ?
#
loop_
_entity_poly.entity_id
_entity_poly.type
_entity_poly.pdbx_seq_one_letter_code
_entity_poly.pdbx_strand_id
1 'polypeptide(L)' 'KKHRKTPAGLNIWTCLVKGPRKSKQLRGYLLIEPTDVFSEVPYDNPVISLAELVDKDTSE' A
#
# COMPACT_ATOMS: atom_id res chain seq x y z
N LYS A 1 5.30 -16.74 -1.64
CA LYS A 1 5.98 -15.45 -1.93
C LYS A 1 5.09 -14.61 -2.87
N LYS A 2 3.90 -14.21 -2.40
CA LYS A 2 2.86 -13.56 -3.24
C LYS A 2 2.74 -12.05 -3.01
N HIS A 3 3.27 -11.55 -1.89
CA HIS A 3 3.29 -10.14 -1.55
C HIS A 3 4.66 -9.51 -1.81
N ARG A 4 4.66 -8.22 -2.17
CA ARG A 4 5.85 -7.37 -2.27
C ARG A 4 6.39 -7.04 -0.88
N LYS A 5 7.72 -6.95 -0.77
CA LYS A 5 8.39 -6.46 0.44
C LYS A 5 8.71 -4.97 0.29
N THR A 6 8.71 -4.25 1.41
CA THR A 6 9.24 -2.89 1.50
C THR A 6 10.78 -2.90 1.39
N PRO A 7 11.44 -1.75 1.19
CA PRO A 7 12.90 -1.66 1.24
C PRO A 7 13.51 -2.19 2.55
N ALA A 8 12.79 -2.01 3.68
CA ALA A 8 13.16 -2.55 4.98
C ALA A 8 12.92 -4.08 5.13
N GLY A 9 12.49 -4.77 4.07
CA GLY A 9 12.29 -6.23 4.06
C GLY A 9 10.99 -6.72 4.72
N LEU A 10 10.13 -5.81 5.19
CA LEU A 10 8.82 -6.09 5.77
C LEU A 10 7.76 -6.33 4.67
N ASN A 11 6.62 -6.92 5.02
CA ASN A 11 5.54 -7.23 4.08
C ASN A 11 4.25 -6.44 4.30
N ILE A 12 4.17 -5.61 5.34
CA ILE A 12 3.02 -4.74 5.61
C ILE A 12 3.29 -3.37 5.00
N TRP A 13 2.37 -2.94 4.15
CA TRP A 13 2.36 -1.62 3.53
C TRP A 13 1.33 -0.72 4.21
N THR A 14 1.65 0.56 4.29
CA THR A 14 0.68 1.60 4.67
C THR A 14 0.22 2.31 3.41
N CYS A 15 -1.09 2.38 3.20
CA CYS A 15 -1.73 3.09 2.11
C CYS A 15 -2.49 4.29 2.66
N LEU A 16 -2.51 5.39 1.92
CA LEU A 16 -3.37 6.52 2.16
C LEU A 16 -4.63 6.38 1.33
N VAL A 17 -5.78 6.48 1.97
CA VAL A 17 -7.10 6.53 1.32
C VAL A 17 -7.61 7.96 1.42
N LYS A 18 -7.74 8.63 0.28
CA LYS A 18 -8.29 9.99 0.17
C LYS A 18 -9.81 9.93 0.24
N GLY A 19 -10.38 10.47 1.31
CA GLY A 19 -11.82 10.73 1.39
C GLY A 19 -12.16 12.14 0.90
N PRO A 20 -13.45 12.44 0.67
CA PRO A 20 -13.90 13.77 0.24
C PRO A 20 -13.51 14.91 1.19
N ARG A 21 -13.35 14.60 2.48
CA ARG A 21 -13.03 15.60 3.53
C ARG A 21 -11.71 15.34 4.26
N LYS A 22 -11.34 14.07 4.45
CA LYS A 22 -10.14 13.68 5.20
C LYS A 22 -9.54 12.43 4.57
N SER A 23 -8.23 12.32 4.64
CA SER A 23 -7.52 11.08 4.29
C SER A 23 -7.31 10.21 5.53
N LYS A 24 -7.28 8.89 5.34
CA LYS A 24 -7.03 7.90 6.39
C LYS A 24 -5.93 6.94 5.94
N GLN A 25 -5.15 6.43 6.89
CA GLN A 25 -4.19 5.37 6.63
C GLN A 25 -4.83 3.98 6.82
N LEU A 26 -4.53 3.07 5.90
CA LEU A 26 -4.86 1.65 5.96
C LEU A 26 -3.56 0.85 5.92
N ARG A 27 -3.50 -0.27 6.64
CA ARG A 27 -2.41 -1.24 6.52
C ARG A 27 -2.87 -2.47 5.76
N GLY A 28 -2.01 -3.00 4.89
CA GLY A 28 -2.34 -4.17 4.09
C GLY A 28 -1.14 -4.80 3.39
N TYR A 29 -1.41 -5.86 2.65
CA TYR A 29 -0.43 -6.50 1.78
C TYR A 29 -0.54 -5.92 0.37
N LEU A 30 0.61 -5.70 -0.26
CA LEU A 30 0.67 -5.37 -1.67
C LEU A 30 1.04 -6.64 -2.44
N LEU A 31 0.12 -7.14 -3.27
CA LEU A 31 0.37 -8.34 -4.07
C LEU A 31 1.32 -8.05 -5.23
N ILE A 32 2.03 -9.09 -5.68
CA ILE A 32 2.86 -9.02 -6.89
C ILE A 32 1.97 -9.15 -8.13
N GLU A 33 1.05 -10.11 -8.11
CA GLU A 33 0.17 -10.43 -9.23
C GLU A 33 -1.29 -10.18 -8.83
N PRO A 34 -2.00 -9.20 -9.42
CA PRO A 34 -3.41 -8.95 -9.11
C PRO A 34 -4.34 -10.11 -9.48
N THR A 35 -3.96 -10.95 -10.46
CA THR A 35 -4.79 -12.09 -10.88
C THR A 35 -4.89 -13.22 -9.84
N ASP A 36 -4.12 -13.14 -8.75
CA ASP A 36 -4.26 -14.05 -7.61
C ASP A 36 -5.60 -13.86 -6.86
N VAL A 37 -6.24 -12.71 -7.03
CA VAL A 37 -7.52 -12.38 -6.36
C VAL A 37 -8.59 -11.98 -7.37
N PHE A 38 -8.21 -11.31 -8.45
CA PHE A 38 -9.13 -10.85 -9.47
C PHE A 38 -9.12 -11.77 -10.69
N SER A 39 -10.30 -12.24 -11.12
CA SER A 39 -10.46 -12.95 -12.39
C SER A 39 -10.25 -12.02 -13.61
N GLU A 40 -10.59 -10.74 -13.44
CA GLU A 40 -10.38 -9.66 -14.39
C GLU A 40 -9.85 -8.45 -13.62
N VAL A 41 -8.73 -7.88 -14.05
CA VAL A 41 -8.04 -6.82 -13.30
C VAL A 41 -8.80 -5.50 -13.48
N PRO A 42 -9.36 -4.92 -12.41
CA PRO A 42 -10.04 -3.63 -12.50
C PRO A 42 -9.04 -2.48 -12.69
N TYR A 43 -9.55 -1.30 -13.06
CA TYR A 43 -8.74 -0.09 -13.05
C TYR A 43 -8.21 0.26 -11.66
N ASP A 44 -7.08 0.95 -11.64
CA ASP A 44 -6.48 1.46 -10.41
C ASP A 44 -7.45 2.36 -9.64
N ASN A 45 -7.48 2.19 -8.31
CA ASN A 45 -8.33 3.00 -7.46
C ASN A 45 -7.75 4.43 -7.35
N PRO A 46 -8.44 5.47 -7.86
CA PRO A 46 -7.89 6.82 -7.93
C PRO A 46 -7.76 7.51 -6.56
N VAL A 47 -8.40 6.97 -5.52
CA VAL A 47 -8.37 7.54 -4.17
C VAL A 47 -7.44 6.80 -3.21
N ILE A 48 -6.69 5.80 -3.69
CA ILE A 48 -5.71 5.07 -2.90
C ILE A 48 -4.31 5.36 -3.42
N SER A 49 -3.37 5.64 -2.51
CA SER A 49 -1.95 5.71 -2.82
C SER A 49 -1.14 4.98 -1.76
N LEU A 50 0.06 4.51 -2.10
CA LEU A 50 1.02 4.08 -1.08
C LEU A 50 1.45 5.30 -0.27
N ALA A 51 1.51 5.18 1.06
CA ALA A 51 2.14 6.21 1.86
C ALA A 51 3.63 6.21 1.53
N GLU A 52 4.21 7.38 1.28
CA GLU A 52 5.66 7.51 1.24
C GLU A 52 6.19 6.99 2.57
N LEU A 53 7.10 6.01 2.51
CA LEU A 53 7.87 5.60 3.67
C LEU A 53 8.74 6.80 4.01
N VAL A 54 8.21 7.71 4.80
CA VAL A 54 9.04 8.67 5.51
C VAL A 54 9.85 7.80 6.45
N ASP A 55 11.09 7.49 6.07
CA ASP A 55 12.11 6.98 6.97
C ASP A 55 12.27 8.04 8.07
N LYS A 56 11.41 7.98 9.09
CA LYS A 56 11.68 8.59 10.39
C LYS A 56 12.68 7.68 11.10
N ASP A 57 13.88 7.61 10.54
CA ASP A 57 15.08 7.37 11.33
C ASP A 57 15.70 8.74 11.61
N THR A 58 14.95 9.53 12.38
CA THR A 58 15.53 10.60 13.19
C THR A 58 15.65 9.98 14.57
N SER A 59 16.63 9.09 14.72
CA SER A 59 17.12 8.69 16.03
C SER A 59 17.78 9.93 16.65
N GLU A 60 17.21 10.40 17.76
CA GLU A 60 17.94 11.14 18.81
C GLU A 60 19.10 10.30 19.36
#